data_AF-A0A7X0F4Y8-F1
#
_entry.id   AF-A0A7X0F4Y8-F1
#
_cell.length_a   1.000
_cell.length_b   1.000
_cell.length_c   1.000
_cell.angle_alpha   90.00
_cell.angle_beta   90.00
_cell.angle_gamma   90.00
#
_symmetry.space_group_name_H-M   'P 1'
#
loop_
_entity.id
_entity.type
_entity.pdbx_description
1 polymer ?
#
loop_
_entity_poly.entity_id
_entity_poly.type
_entity_poly.pdbx_seq_one_letter_code
_entity_poly.pdbx_strand_id
1 'polypeptide(L)'
;MITSRLSGASIKPWLLDPDNGALYWGFALTTHLRGDDLAVVERWFAEAENRLPNVAELLTDHGRILEEHDQPERALTYFKRSLVINPNLEATHSGIAFAARKLGDKELEEFHTKQSINLKGNAN
;
A
#
# COMPACT_ATOMS: atom_id res chain seq x y z
N MET A 1 -10.02 -47.21 -5.58
CA MET A 1 -8.86 -46.47 -6.10
C MET A 1 -8.93 -45.06 -5.55
N ILE A 2 -7.94 -44.67 -4.74
CA ILE A 2 -7.88 -43.39 -4.04
C ILE A 2 -7.00 -42.46 -4.90
N THR A 3 -7.60 -41.38 -5.38
CA THR A 3 -6.90 -40.19 -5.91
C THR A 3 -7.57 -39.02 -5.20
N SER A 4 -6.92 -38.16 -4.42
CA SER A 4 -5.96 -37.16 -4.90
C SER A 4 -5.34 -36.42 -3.70
N ARG A 5 -4.18 -35.83 -3.95
CA ARG A 5 -3.27 -35.09 -3.07
C ARG A 5 -3.68 -33.61 -2.91
N LEU A 6 -3.37 -33.05 -1.73
CA LEU A 6 -3.00 -31.66 -1.40
C LEU A 6 -4.05 -30.54 -1.60
N SER A 7 -4.23 -29.66 -0.60
CA SER A 7 -3.82 -28.24 -0.68
C SER A 7 -4.50 -27.35 0.37
N GLY A 8 -3.69 -26.61 1.14
CA GLY A 8 -4.07 -25.34 1.78
C GLY A 8 -4.90 -25.46 3.05
N ALA A 9 -4.53 -24.69 4.07
CA ALA A 9 -5.44 -24.40 5.18
C ALA A 9 -6.69 -23.73 4.60
N SER A 10 -7.76 -24.49 4.41
CA SER A 10 -9.07 -23.95 4.03
C SER A 10 -9.57 -23.10 5.17
N ILE A 11 -9.33 -21.79 5.12
CA ILE A 11 -9.94 -20.86 6.05
C ILE A 11 -11.44 -20.98 5.82
N LYS A 12 -12.16 -21.35 6.88
CA LYS A 12 -13.62 -21.55 6.82
C LYS A 12 -14.27 -20.22 6.41
N PRO A 13 -15.17 -20.19 5.40
CA PRO A 13 -15.76 -18.93 4.92
C PRO A 13 -16.47 -18.11 5.98
N TRP A 14 -17.08 -18.75 6.98
CA TRP A 14 -17.76 -18.09 8.11
C TRP A 14 -16.82 -17.56 9.20
N LEU A 15 -15.51 -17.85 9.11
CA LEU A 15 -14.49 -17.33 10.01
C LEU A 15 -13.90 -16.00 9.51
N LEU A 16 -14.11 -15.68 8.24
CA LEU A 16 -13.70 -14.41 7.64
C LEU A 16 -14.93 -13.51 7.66
N ASP A 17 -14.85 -12.43 8.42
CA ASP A 17 -15.80 -11.33 8.29
C ASP A 17 -15.62 -10.70 6.89
N PRO A 18 -16.57 -10.86 5.95
CA PRO A 18 -16.43 -10.35 4.59
C PRO A 18 -16.43 -8.82 4.52
N ASP A 19 -16.84 -8.14 5.58
CA ASP A 19 -16.88 -6.69 5.68
C ASP A 19 -15.62 -6.13 6.37
N ASN A 20 -14.77 -6.99 6.92
CA ASN A 20 -13.51 -6.57 7.52
C ASN A 20 -12.50 -6.18 6.42
N GLY A 21 -12.48 -4.90 6.04
CA GLY A 21 -11.56 -4.38 5.03
C GLY A 21 -10.08 -4.54 5.37
N ALA A 22 -9.70 -4.65 6.65
CA ALA A 22 -8.31 -4.87 7.05
C ALA A 22 -7.80 -6.26 6.63
N LEU A 23 -8.70 -7.24 6.51
CA LEU A 23 -8.38 -8.56 5.94
C LEU A 23 -7.90 -8.44 4.50
N TYR A 24 -8.59 -7.66 3.68
CA TYR A 24 -8.26 -7.45 2.27
C TYR A 24 -6.98 -6.64 2.10
N TRP A 25 -6.74 -5.66 2.96
CA TRP A 25 -5.44 -4.98 3.03
C TRP A 25 -4.32 -5.96 3.36
N GLY A 26 -4.53 -6.85 4.34
CA GLY A 26 -3.61 -7.94 4.65
C GLY A 26 -3.37 -8.89 3.46
N PHE A 27 -4.41 -9.21 2.67
CA PHE A 27 -4.26 -9.98 1.44
C PHE A 27 -3.41 -9.24 0.39
N ALA A 28 -3.57 -7.93 0.23
CA ALA A 28 -2.73 -7.15 -0.67
C ALA A 28 -1.25 -7.23 -0.25
N LEU A 29 -0.96 -7.01 1.04
CA LEU A 29 0.42 -7.07 1.54
C LEU A 29 1.02 -8.47 1.43
N THR A 30 0.27 -9.52 1.78
CA THR A 30 0.76 -10.90 1.72
C THR A 30 0.98 -11.40 0.29
N THR A 31 0.11 -11.05 -0.65
CA THR A 31 0.29 -11.40 -2.08
C THR A 31 1.49 -10.68 -2.68
N HIS A 32 1.70 -9.41 -2.33
CA HIS A 32 2.92 -8.68 -2.68
C HIS A 32 4.18 -9.34 -2.12
N LEU A 33 4.19 -9.69 -0.82
CA LEU A 33 5.34 -10.36 -0.18
C LEU A 33 5.65 -11.72 -0.78
N ARG A 34 4.64 -12.41 -1.32
CA ARG A 34 4.81 -13.68 -2.06
C ARG A 34 5.41 -13.48 -3.46
N GLY A 35 5.41 -12.25 -3.97
CA GLY A 35 5.83 -11.92 -5.33
C GLY A 35 4.77 -12.26 -6.39
N ASP A 36 3.48 -12.24 -6.00
CA ASP A 36 2.40 -12.41 -6.97
C ASP A 36 2.33 -11.21 -7.92
N ASP A 37 1.68 -11.40 -9.07
CA ASP A 37 1.46 -10.35 -10.06
C ASP A 37 0.81 -9.10 -9.44
N LEU A 38 1.29 -7.92 -9.83
CA LEU A 38 0.77 -6.64 -9.36
C LEU A 38 -0.77 -6.55 -9.52
N ALA A 39 -1.33 -7.10 -10.60
CA ALA A 39 -2.78 -7.12 -10.81
C ALA A 39 -3.55 -7.85 -9.69
N VAL A 40 -2.96 -8.90 -9.10
CA VAL A 40 -3.53 -9.61 -7.96
C VAL A 40 -3.48 -8.74 -6.71
N VAL A 41 -2.35 -8.07 -6.48
CA VAL A 41 -2.16 -7.16 -5.35
C VAL A 41 -3.14 -5.99 -5.42
N GLU A 42 -3.24 -5.33 -6.57
CA GLU A 42 -4.13 -4.19 -6.80
C GLU A 42 -5.61 -4.56 -6.65
N ARG A 43 -5.99 -5.79 -7.02
CA ARG A 43 -7.35 -6.30 -6.76
C ARG A 43 -7.66 -6.31 -5.27
N TRP A 44 -6.72 -6.77 -4.43
CA TRP A 44 -6.93 -6.80 -2.99
C TRP A 44 -6.94 -5.40 -2.37
N PHE A 45 -6.11 -4.49 -2.87
CA PHE A 45 -6.21 -3.08 -2.49
C PHE A 45 -7.57 -2.48 -2.84
N ALA A 46 -8.11 -2.74 -4.02
CA ALA A 46 -9.44 -2.24 -4.40
C ALA A 46 -10.55 -2.75 -3.47
N GLU A 47 -10.52 -4.04 -3.10
CA GLU A 47 -11.47 -4.60 -2.11
C GLU A 47 -11.29 -3.97 -0.72
N ALA A 48 -10.05 -3.65 -0.34
CA ALA A 48 -9.75 -2.98 0.91
C ALA A 48 -10.24 -1.52 0.91
N GLU A 49 -9.96 -0.74 -0.13
CA GLU A 49 -10.41 0.66 -0.29
C GLU A 49 -11.95 0.77 -0.29
N ASN A 50 -12.65 -0.21 -0.87
CA ASN A 50 -14.12 -0.24 -0.87
C ASN A 50 -14.72 -0.40 0.54
N ARG A 51 -14.03 -1.09 1.45
CA ARG A 51 -14.51 -1.37 2.83
C ARG A 51 -13.92 -0.43 3.86
N LEU A 52 -12.71 0.09 3.60
CA LEU A 52 -11.98 1.07 4.40
C LEU A 52 -11.77 2.35 3.58
N PRO A 53 -12.85 3.11 3.30
CA PRO A 53 -12.70 4.36 2.59
C PRO A 53 -11.88 5.34 3.43
N ASN A 54 -11.06 6.15 2.77
CA ASN A 54 -10.29 7.25 3.37
C ASN A 54 -9.31 6.84 4.48
N VAL A 55 -8.65 5.68 4.34
CA VAL A 55 -7.51 5.30 5.20
C VAL A 55 -6.20 5.71 4.52
N ALA A 56 -5.47 6.64 5.13
CA ALA A 56 -4.24 7.20 4.56
C ALA A 56 -3.14 6.14 4.43
N GLU A 57 -2.96 5.30 5.45
CA GLU A 57 -1.94 4.25 5.52
C GLU A 57 -2.12 3.20 4.42
N LEU A 58 -3.38 2.83 4.13
CA LEU A 58 -3.71 1.90 3.07
C LEU A 58 -3.29 2.47 1.70
N LEU A 59 -3.63 3.73 1.43
CA LEU A 59 -3.23 4.41 0.19
C LEU A 59 -1.71 4.56 0.09
N THR A 60 -1.03 4.78 1.23
CA THR A 60 0.43 4.83 1.30
C THR A 60 1.05 3.48 0.96
N ASP A 61 0.53 2.38 1.48
CA ASP A 61 1.02 1.04 1.13
C ASP A 61 0.76 0.70 -0.34
N HIS A 62 -0.40 1.07 -0.88
CA HIS A 62 -0.69 0.90 -2.31
C HIS A 62 0.30 1.69 -3.17
N GLY A 63 0.54 2.96 -2.83
CA GLY A 63 1.53 3.80 -3.50
C GLY A 63 2.94 3.23 -3.42
N ARG A 64 3.36 2.76 -2.25
CA ARG A 64 4.68 2.14 -2.05
C ARG A 64 4.87 0.91 -2.93
N ILE A 65 3.89 0.02 -2.98
CA ILE A 65 3.98 -1.18 -3.80
C ILE A 65 4.04 -0.84 -5.30
N LEU A 66 3.30 0.18 -5.75
CA LEU A 66 3.40 0.66 -7.14
C LEU A 66 4.80 1.23 -7.45
N GLU A 67 5.38 1.97 -6.51
CA GLU A 67 6.75 2.48 -6.62
C GLU A 67 7.76 1.34 -6.73
N GLU A 68 7.63 0.30 -5.90
CA GLU A 68 8.47 -0.90 -5.94
C GLU A 68 8.36 -1.67 -7.27
N HIS A 69 7.19 -1.61 -7.93
CA HIS A 69 6.95 -2.17 -9.26
C HIS A 69 7.27 -1.21 -10.42
N ASP A 70 8.12 -0.19 -10.16
CA ASP A 70 8.59 0.78 -11.15
C ASP A 70 7.47 1.58 -11.83
N GLN A 71 6.41 1.91 -11.06
CA GLN A 71 5.30 2.75 -11.49
C GLN A 71 5.17 4.02 -10.63
N PRO A 72 6.23 4.86 -10.55
CA PRO A 72 6.28 6.01 -9.65
C PRO A 72 5.21 7.07 -9.94
N GLU A 73 4.76 7.26 -11.19
CA GLU A 73 3.70 8.22 -11.50
C GLU A 73 2.35 7.79 -10.91
N ARG A 74 2.04 6.49 -10.96
CA ARG A 74 0.83 5.93 -10.33
C ARG A 74 0.95 6.02 -8.82
N ALA A 75 2.12 5.69 -8.26
CA ALA A 75 2.40 5.81 -6.84
C ALA A 75 2.11 7.22 -6.30
N LEU A 76 2.57 8.26 -7.00
CA LEU A 76 2.31 9.66 -6.64
C LEU A 76 0.81 9.98 -6.55
N THR A 77 -0.03 9.36 -7.37
CA THR A 77 -1.49 9.57 -7.30
C THR A 77 -2.05 9.08 -5.97
N TYR A 78 -1.63 7.89 -5.52
CA TYR A 78 -2.07 7.34 -4.23
C TYR A 78 -1.48 8.10 -3.05
N PHE A 79 -0.21 8.50 -3.10
CA PHE A 79 0.38 9.30 -2.04
C PHE A 79 -0.28 10.67 -1.90
N LYS A 80 -0.63 11.33 -3.00
CA LYS A 80 -1.39 12.60 -2.96
C LYS A 80 -2.74 12.40 -2.29
N ARG A 81 -3.47 11.32 -2.59
CA ARG A 81 -4.73 10.99 -1.90
C ARG A 81 -4.51 10.73 -0.41
N SER A 82 -3.43 10.02 -0.04
CA SER A 82 -3.06 9.80 1.36
C SER A 82 -2.80 11.11 2.11
N LEU A 83 -2.05 12.06 1.52
CA LEU A 83 -1.79 13.37 2.14
C LEU A 83 -3.03 14.25 2.28
N VAL A 84 -4.04 14.08 1.42
CA VAL A 84 -5.34 14.77 1.59
C VAL A 84 -6.03 14.31 2.89
N ILE A 85 -5.88 13.04 3.26
CA ILE A 85 -6.48 12.45 4.46
C ILE A 85 -5.62 12.73 5.69
N ASN A 86 -4.32 12.46 5.61
CA ASN A 86 -3.36 12.71 6.67
C ASN A 86 -2.11 13.44 6.11
N PRO A 87 -2.08 14.78 6.20
CA PRO A 87 -0.95 15.59 5.72
C PRO A 87 0.35 15.34 6.47
N ASN A 88 0.30 14.73 7.65
CA ASN A 88 1.47 14.53 8.53
C ASN A 88 1.91 13.05 8.56
N LEU A 89 1.42 12.22 7.64
CA LEU A 89 1.83 10.82 7.57
C LEU A 89 3.26 10.73 7.01
N GLU A 90 4.22 10.54 7.90
CA GLU A 90 5.66 10.47 7.57
C GLU A 90 5.96 9.47 6.44
N ALA A 91 5.37 8.28 6.51
CA ALA A 91 5.56 7.23 5.52
C ALA A 91 5.14 7.68 4.10
N THR A 92 4.10 8.52 3.99
CA THR A 92 3.65 9.08 2.71
C THR A 92 4.65 10.08 2.15
N HIS A 93 5.22 10.94 3.00
CA HIS A 93 6.28 11.86 2.58
C HIS A 93 7.53 11.09 2.12
N SER A 94 7.93 10.05 2.84
CA SER A 94 9.00 9.16 2.42
C SER A 94 8.70 8.50 1.07
N GLY A 95 7.48 7.98 0.87
CA GLY A 95 7.05 7.39 -0.40
C GLY A 95 7.10 8.36 -1.58
N ILE A 96 6.64 9.60 -1.40
CA ILE A 96 6.72 10.64 -2.44
C ILE A 96 8.17 10.97 -2.79
N ALA A 97 9.05 11.09 -1.78
CA ALA A 97 10.46 11.36 -2.03
C ALA A 97 11.11 10.25 -2.88
N PHE A 98 10.83 8.98 -2.59
CA PHE A 98 11.33 7.86 -3.40
C PHE A 98 10.78 7.86 -4.83
N ALA A 99 9.47 8.08 -5.00
CA ALA A 99 8.87 8.17 -6.33
C ALA A 99 9.41 9.36 -7.13
N ALA A 100 9.54 10.53 -6.51
CA ALA A 100 10.11 11.74 -7.12
C ALA A 100 11.56 11.51 -7.58
N ARG A 101 12.37 10.82 -6.78
CA ARG A 101 13.73 10.46 -7.13
C ARG A 101 13.79 9.57 -8.38
N LYS A 102 12.92 8.57 -8.49
CA LYS A 102 12.83 7.71 -9.69
C LYS A 102 12.43 8.49 -10.94
N LEU A 103 11.58 9.51 -10.78
CA LEU A 103 11.14 10.41 -11.85
C LEU A 103 12.17 11.51 -12.19
N GLY A 104 13.21 11.69 -11.37
CA GLY A 104 14.17 12.78 -11.50
C GLY A 104 13.64 14.16 -11.07
N ASP A 105 12.50 14.21 -10.38
CA ASP A 105 11.93 15.45 -9.83
C ASP A 105 12.60 15.81 -8.50
N LYS A 106 13.74 16.51 -8.62
CA LYS A 106 14.58 16.88 -7.46
C LYS A 106 13.88 17.82 -6.49
N GLU A 107 13.03 18.73 -6.99
CA GLU A 107 12.35 19.70 -6.14
C GLU A 107 11.33 18.99 -5.24
N LEU A 108 10.54 18.08 -5.82
CA LEU A 108 9.57 17.29 -5.09
C LEU A 108 10.26 16.32 -4.10
N GLU A 109 11.36 15.69 -4.51
CA GLU A 109 12.17 14.83 -3.64
C GLU A 109 12.68 15.60 -2.41
N GLU A 110 13.33 16.74 -2.61
CA GLU A 110 13.90 17.55 -1.53
C GLU A 110 12.81 18.04 -0.56
N PHE A 111 11.67 18.49 -1.08
CA PHE A 111 10.57 18.95 -0.26
C PHE A 111 10.03 17.84 0.65
N HIS A 112 9.66 16.69 0.08
CA HIS A 112 9.05 15.60 0.86
C HIS A 112 10.06 14.90 1.78
N THR A 113 11.35 14.86 1.43
CA THR A 113 12.41 14.39 2.32
C THR A 113 12.50 15.24 3.59
N LYS A 114 12.49 16.57 3.45
CA LYS A 114 12.52 17.51 4.60
C LYS A 114 11.30 17.32 5.50
N GLN A 115 10.12 17.16 4.92
CA GLN A 115 8.88 16.91 5.68
C GLN A 115 8.96 15.60 6.46
N SER A 116 9.37 14.50 5.83
CA SER A 116 9.55 13.21 6.49
C SER A 116 10.50 13.29 7.69
N ILE A 117 11.66 13.93 7.53
CA ILE A 117 12.65 14.10 8.61
C ILE A 117 12.08 14.91 9.78
N ASN A 118 11.37 16.01 9.49
CA ASN A 118 10.74 16.85 10.51
C ASN A 118 9.70 16.05 11.31
N LEU A 119 8.84 15.30 10.62
CA LEU A 119 7.82 14.46 11.24
C LEU A 119 8.42 13.34 12.10
N LYS A 120 9.56 12.74 11.71
CA LYS A 120 10.30 11.79 12.57
C LYS A 120 10.86 12.45 13.83
N GLY A 121 11.39 13.67 13.71
CA GLY A 121 11.97 14.40 14.84
C GLY A 121 10.93 14.82 15.88
N ASN A 122 9.69 15.06 15.46
CA ASN A 122 8.57 15.47 16.32
C ASN A 122 7.81 14.30 16.96
N ALA A 123 8.14 13.05 16.63
CA ALA A 123 7.49 11.85 17.16
C ALA A 123 8.08 11.36 18.50
N ASN A 124 8.93 12.17 19.15
CA ASN A 124 9.60 11.88 20.44
C ASN A 124 8.92 12.56 21.63
#